data_AF-A0A8C5RPZ3-F1
#
_entry.id   AF-A0A8C5RPZ3-F1
#
_cell.length_a   1.000
_cell.length_b   1.000
_cell.length_c   1.000
_cell.angle_alpha   90.00
_cell.angle_beta   90.00
_cell.angle_gamma   90.00
#
_symmetry.space_group_name_H-M   'P 1'
#
loop_
_entity.id
_entity.type
_entity.pdbx_description
1 polymer ?
#
loop_
_entity_poly.entity_id
_entity_poly.type
_entity_poly.pdbx_seq_one_letter_code
_entity_poly.pdbx_strand_id
1 'polypeptide(L)'
;MAWTLVFLSLLSYFSCTTSQPTLTQSVSQSGSSGETIKLTCAISSNPYYVSWVQQKSGEAPRFVHCDSVCNRGPGIPDRFTGTRSGNNGYLTITNLQAEDEAIYYCLLWWDGTYHWPQ
;
A
#
# COMPACT_ATOMS: atom_id res chain seq x y z
N MET A 1 -4.16 2.82 -55.14
CA MET A 1 -4.82 3.43 -53.97
C MET A 1 -5.15 2.37 -52.90
N ALA A 2 -4.18 1.53 -52.54
CA ALA A 2 -4.32 0.50 -51.49
C ALA A 2 -3.22 0.59 -50.42
N TRP A 3 -2.26 1.50 -50.61
CA TRP A 3 -1.10 1.69 -49.72
C TRP A 3 -1.43 2.50 -48.47
N THR A 4 -2.48 3.33 -48.53
CA THR A 4 -2.97 4.10 -47.38
C THR A 4 -3.59 3.22 -46.31
N LEU A 5 -4.22 2.10 -46.69
CA LEU A 5 -4.86 1.17 -45.76
C LEU A 5 -3.84 0.31 -44.99
N VAL A 6 -2.70 -0.03 -45.61
CA VAL A 6 -1.62 -0.82 -44.96
C VAL A 6 -0.85 0.03 -43.93
N PHE A 7 -0.72 1.33 -44.15
CA PHE A 7 -0.07 2.24 -43.19
C PHE A 7 -0.94 2.50 -41.94
N LEU A 8 -2.26 2.58 -42.10
CA LEU A 8 -3.20 2.77 -41.00
C LEU A 8 -3.35 1.53 -40.10
N SER A 9 -3.14 0.33 -40.64
CA SER A 9 -3.15 -0.90 -39.82
C SER A 9 -1.87 -1.09 -39.00
N LEU A 10 -0.75 -0.46 -39.38
CA LEU A 10 0.51 -0.59 -38.62
C LEU A 10 0.51 0.25 -37.33
N LEU A 11 -0.28 1.33 -37.29
CA LEU A 11 -0.43 2.21 -36.11
C LEU A 11 -1.32 1.62 -35.00
N SER A 12 -2.04 0.53 -35.27
CA SER A 12 -2.88 -0.16 -34.26
C SER A 12 -2.13 -1.18 -33.41
N TYR A 13 -0.82 -1.38 -33.61
CA TYR A 13 -0.04 -2.33 -32.83
C TYR A 13 0.60 -1.65 -31.61
N PHE A 14 0.10 -2.04 -30.43
CA PHE A 14 0.65 -1.80 -29.09
C PHE A 14 0.47 -0.39 -28.51
N SER A 15 -0.76 -0.07 -28.10
CA SER A 15 -0.95 0.74 -26.89
C SER A 15 -1.04 -0.21 -25.69
N CYS A 16 0.10 -0.56 -25.10
CA CYS A 16 0.10 -1.16 -23.77
C CYS A 16 -0.13 -0.02 -22.77
N THR A 17 -1.38 0.28 -22.44
CA THR A 17 -1.69 1.19 -21.34
C THR A 17 -1.41 0.46 -20.03
N THR A 18 -0.25 0.70 -19.43
CA THR A 18 0.03 0.26 -18.06
C THR A 18 -0.85 1.05 -17.11
N SER A 19 -1.94 0.46 -16.62
CA SER A 19 -2.78 1.08 -15.60
C SER A 19 -2.03 1.15 -14.27
N GLN A 20 -1.97 2.32 -13.65
CA GLN A 20 -1.41 2.48 -12.32
C GLN A 20 -2.20 1.65 -11.30
N PRO A 21 -1.54 0.91 -10.40
CA PRO A 21 -2.23 0.23 -9.31
C PRO A 21 -2.96 1.22 -8.41
N THR A 22 -4.13 0.80 -7.95
CA THR A 22 -4.97 1.54 -7.00
C THR A 22 -4.93 0.84 -5.65
N LEU A 23 -4.93 1.64 -4.58
CA LEU A 23 -4.98 1.16 -3.19
C LEU A 23 -6.32 1.53 -2.59
N THR A 24 -6.96 0.57 -1.93
CA THR A 24 -8.18 0.79 -1.14
C THR A 24 -7.94 0.30 0.27
N GLN A 25 -7.98 1.20 1.25
CA GLN A 25 -7.84 0.86 2.66
C GLN A 25 -9.15 1.05 3.43
N SER A 26 -9.28 0.38 4.56
CA SER A 26 -10.39 0.61 5.48
C SER A 26 -10.37 2.08 5.97
N VAL A 27 -11.54 2.72 5.99
CA VAL A 27 -11.67 4.15 6.34
C VAL A 27 -11.27 4.41 7.78
N SER A 28 -11.67 3.53 8.70
CA SER A 28 -11.31 3.61 10.11
C SER A 28 -11.41 2.24 10.77
N GLN A 29 -10.65 2.06 11.85
CA GLN A 29 -10.72 0.90 12.71
C GLN A 29 -10.51 1.36 14.15
N SER A 30 -11.29 0.83 15.07
CA SER A 30 -11.20 1.08 16.50
C SER A 30 -11.04 -0.23 17.25
N GLY A 31 -10.50 -0.14 18.46
CA GLY A 31 -10.30 -1.28 19.36
C GLY A 31 -10.06 -0.80 20.78
N SER A 32 -10.24 -1.71 21.73
CA SER A 32 -9.97 -1.48 23.15
C SER A 32 -8.48 -1.67 23.45
N SER A 33 -8.01 -1.10 24.56
CA SER A 33 -6.64 -1.32 25.04
C SER A 33 -6.36 -2.82 25.20
N GLY A 34 -5.23 -3.29 24.65
CA GLY A 34 -4.83 -4.69 24.69
C GLY A 34 -5.38 -5.57 23.56
N GLU A 35 -6.35 -5.09 22.77
CA GLU A 35 -6.86 -5.84 21.63
C GLU A 35 -5.83 -5.94 20.49
N THR A 36 -6.09 -6.87 19.57
CA THR A 36 -5.35 -6.96 18.31
C THR A 36 -6.22 -6.42 17.18
N ILE A 37 -5.73 -5.39 16.49
CA ILE A 37 -6.38 -4.86 15.30
C ILE A 37 -5.56 -5.20 14.05
N LYS A 38 -6.26 -5.27 12.92
CA LYS A 38 -5.67 -5.63 11.63
C LYS A 38 -6.22 -4.73 10.54
N LEU A 39 -5.41 -3.73 10.17
CA LEU A 39 -5.70 -2.85 9.04
C LEU A 39 -5.47 -3.61 7.74
N THR A 40 -6.31 -3.35 6.75
CA THR A 40 -6.25 -4.01 5.43
C THR A 40 -6.12 -2.96 4.34
N CYS A 41 -5.27 -3.25 3.37
CA CYS A 41 -5.09 -2.48 2.16
C CYS A 41 -5.19 -3.40 0.95
N ALA A 42 -6.25 -3.24 0.16
CA ALA A 42 -6.48 -3.96 -1.07
C ALA A 42 -5.82 -3.25 -2.25
N ILE A 43 -5.26 -4.03 -3.17
CA ILE A 43 -4.41 -3.55 -4.25
C ILE A 43 -4.96 -4.12 -5.55
N SER A 44 -5.17 -3.29 -6.57
CA SER A 44 -5.77 -3.76 -7.83
C SER A 44 -4.82 -4.62 -8.67
N SER A 45 -3.51 -4.54 -8.44
CA SER A 45 -2.50 -5.38 -9.07
C SER A 45 -1.65 -6.11 -8.03
N ASN A 46 -0.77 -7.01 -8.48
CA ASN A 46 0.17 -7.68 -7.60
C ASN A 46 1.39 -6.75 -7.37
N PRO A 47 1.52 -6.11 -6.19
CA PRO A 47 2.64 -5.21 -5.93
C PRO A 47 3.93 -6.01 -5.69
N TYR A 48 5.07 -5.33 -5.83
CA TYR A 48 6.34 -5.85 -5.32
C TYR A 48 6.29 -5.91 -3.79
N TYR A 49 5.96 -4.78 -3.15
CA TYR A 49 5.88 -4.63 -1.69
C TYR A 49 4.80 -3.63 -1.28
N VAL A 50 4.30 -3.79 -0.07
CA VAL A 50 3.38 -2.90 0.64
C VAL A 50 4.07 -2.38 1.89
N SER A 51 4.19 -1.06 1.98
CA SER A 51 4.74 -0.35 3.13
C SER A 51 3.61 0.31 3.91
N TRP A 52 3.79 0.44 5.22
CA TRP A 52 2.88 1.11 6.12
C TRP A 52 3.55 2.32 6.75
N VAL A 53 2.84 3.43 6.77
CA VAL A 53 3.26 4.70 7.35
C VAL A 53 2.21 5.15 8.35
N GLN A 54 2.67 5.68 9.49
CA GLN A 54 1.83 6.26 10.53
C GLN A 54 2.02 7.77 10.53
N GLN A 55 0.91 8.50 10.60
CA GLN A 55 0.91 9.95 10.77
C GLN A 55 0.07 10.32 11.99
N LYS A 56 0.73 10.85 13.02
CA LYS A 56 0.07 11.44 14.19
C LYS A 56 -0.24 12.91 13.93
N SER A 57 -1.25 13.43 14.63
CA SER A 57 -1.63 14.84 14.51
C SER A 57 -0.46 15.75 14.88
N GLY A 58 -0.07 16.65 13.97
CA GLY A 58 1.05 17.57 14.16
C GLY A 58 2.44 16.96 13.96
N GLU A 59 2.54 15.67 13.62
CA GLU A 59 3.82 14.99 13.37
C GLU A 59 4.01 14.67 11.88
N ALA A 60 5.28 14.56 11.47
CA ALA A 60 5.62 14.07 10.14
C ALA A 60 5.27 12.57 10.01
N PRO A 61 4.86 12.10 8.82
CA PRO A 61 4.65 10.68 8.59
C PRO A 61 5.92 9.87 8.85
N ARG A 62 5.79 8.74 9.56
CA ARG A 62 6.90 7.84 9.89
C ARG A 62 6.64 6.43 9.39
N PHE A 63 7.69 5.79 8.87
CA PHE A 63 7.61 4.41 8.41
C PHE A 63 7.39 3.43 9.58
N VAL A 64 6.45 2.50 9.40
CA VAL A 64 6.07 1.52 10.42
C VAL A 64 6.67 0.15 10.10
N HIS A 65 6.32 -0.41 8.94
CA HIS A 65 6.71 -1.76 8.54
C HIS A 65 6.43 -1.96 7.04
N CYS A 66 7.14 -2.86 6.37
CA CYS A 66 6.77 -3.35 5.03
C CYS A 66 6.62 -4.88 5.02
N ASP A 67 5.98 -5.47 4.02
CA ASP A 67 5.98 -6.93 3.89
C ASP A 67 7.34 -7.50 3.44
N SER A 68 7.63 -8.72 3.88
CA SER A 68 8.72 -9.58 3.40
C SER A 68 10.16 -9.11 3.68
N VAL A 69 10.64 -8.02 3.08
CA VAL A 69 12.09 -7.77 2.93
C VAL A 69 12.60 -6.62 3.79
N CYS A 70 11.72 -5.70 4.21
CA CYS A 70 12.10 -4.60 5.10
C CYS A 70 11.80 -4.95 6.55
N ASN A 71 12.66 -4.43 7.42
CA ASN A 71 12.43 -4.46 8.84
C ASN A 71 11.44 -3.40 9.27
N ARG A 72 10.98 -3.52 10.51
CA ARG A 72 10.20 -2.52 11.21
C ARG A 72 10.96 -1.19 11.30
N GLY A 73 10.23 -0.08 11.25
CA GLY A 73 10.81 1.26 11.31
C GLY A 73 11.51 1.55 12.65
N PRO A 74 12.46 2.51 12.69
CA PRO A 74 13.14 2.88 13.93
C PRO A 74 12.15 3.31 15.02
N GLY A 75 12.29 2.75 16.22
CA GLY A 75 11.42 3.09 17.36
C GLY A 75 9.98 2.59 17.26
N ILE A 76 9.65 1.81 16.22
CA ILE A 76 8.34 1.17 16.09
C ILE A 76 8.35 -0.14 16.90
N PRO A 77 7.41 -0.32 17.85
CA PRO A 77 7.42 -1.48 18.74
C PRO A 77 7.15 -2.82 18.05
N ASP A 78 7.63 -3.93 18.61
CA ASP A 78 7.49 -5.28 18.03
C ASP A 78 6.04 -5.74 17.81
N ARG A 79 5.10 -5.11 18.50
CA ARG A 79 3.66 -5.36 18.37
C ARG A 79 3.08 -5.01 16.99
N PHE A 80 3.81 -4.23 16.19
CA PHE A 80 3.45 -3.90 14.80
C PHE A 80 4.03 -4.93 13.83
N THR A 81 3.22 -5.50 12.95
CA THR A 81 3.69 -6.44 11.93
C THR A 81 3.01 -6.18 10.59
N GLY A 82 3.82 -5.92 9.55
CA GLY A 82 3.38 -5.79 8.17
C GLY A 82 3.43 -7.15 7.46
N THR A 83 2.31 -7.58 6.87
CA THR A 83 2.23 -8.84 6.10
C THR A 83 1.46 -8.64 4.81
N ARG A 84 1.52 -9.64 3.92
CA ARG A 84 0.78 -9.63 2.66
C ARG A 84 0.25 -11.02 2.34
N SER A 85 -0.95 -11.08 1.76
CA SER A 85 -1.51 -12.29 1.15
C SER A 85 -2.22 -11.91 -0.15
N GLY A 86 -1.73 -12.47 -1.27
CA GLY A 86 -2.18 -12.09 -2.61
C GLY A 86 -2.05 -10.59 -2.84
N ASN A 87 -3.18 -9.96 -3.19
CA ASN A 87 -3.27 -8.52 -3.45
C ASN A 87 -3.70 -7.70 -2.22
N ASN A 88 -3.63 -8.27 -1.02
CA ASN A 88 -3.97 -7.58 0.21
C ASN A 88 -2.75 -7.44 1.12
N GLY A 89 -2.40 -6.21 1.47
CA GLY A 89 -1.48 -5.88 2.54
C GLY A 89 -2.21 -5.75 3.87
N TYR A 90 -1.53 -6.12 4.95
CA TYR A 90 -2.06 -6.04 6.31
C TYR A 90 -1.06 -5.43 7.26
N LEU A 91 -1.53 -4.56 8.16
CA LEU A 91 -0.80 -4.14 9.34
C LEU A 91 -1.53 -4.66 10.57
N THR A 92 -0.89 -5.59 11.27
CA THR A 92 -1.38 -6.11 12.54
C THR A 92 -0.73 -5.33 13.67
N ILE A 93 -1.56 -4.83 14.60
CA ILE A 93 -1.12 -4.18 15.83
C ILE A 93 -1.67 -5.01 16.98
N THR A 94 -0.80 -5.77 17.64
CA THR A 94 -1.17 -6.52 18.84
C THR A 94 -1.06 -5.64 20.08
N ASN A 95 -1.78 -5.96 21.16
CA ASN A 95 -1.72 -5.21 22.41
C ASN A 95 -1.88 -3.68 22.20
N LEU A 96 -2.97 -3.29 21.54
CA LEU A 96 -3.24 -1.91 21.13
C LEU A 96 -3.14 -0.94 22.31
N GLN A 97 -2.45 0.19 22.10
CA GLN A 97 -2.22 1.22 23.12
C GLN A 97 -2.79 2.57 22.68
N ALA A 98 -2.99 3.49 23.63
CA ALA A 98 -3.50 4.82 23.33
C ALA A 98 -2.56 5.60 22.39
N GLU A 99 -1.25 5.37 22.48
CA GLU A 99 -0.25 6.01 21.64
C GLU A 99 -0.27 5.50 20.19
N ASP A 100 -1.01 4.43 19.90
CA ASP A 100 -1.15 3.87 18.56
C ASP A 100 -2.23 4.60 17.74
N GLU A 101 -3.01 5.49 18.37
CA GLU A 101 -4.00 6.34 17.69
C GLU A 101 -3.31 7.29 16.70
N ALA A 102 -3.61 7.09 15.41
CA ALA A 102 -3.01 7.83 14.30
C ALA A 102 -3.77 7.53 13.00
N ILE A 103 -3.45 8.28 11.96
CA ILE A 103 -3.81 7.91 10.59
C ILE A 103 -2.73 6.97 10.06
N TYR A 104 -3.14 5.83 9.51
CA TYR A 104 -2.24 4.87 8.87
C TYR A 104 -2.50 4.85 7.36
N TYR A 105 -1.42 4.85 6.59
CA TYR A 105 -1.46 4.78 5.14
C TYR A 105 -0.67 3.57 4.67
N CYS A 106 -1.26 2.80 3.76
CA CYS A 106 -0.49 1.85 2.96
C CYS A 106 0.11 2.54 1.74
N LEU A 107 1.31 2.13 1.35
CA LEU A 107 1.98 2.56 0.13
C LEU A 107 2.44 1.34 -0.63
N LEU A 108 2.45 1.44 -1.95
CA LEU A 108 3.02 0.42 -2.81
C LEU A 108 4.20 1.00 -3.59
N TRP A 109 5.21 0.18 -3.82
CA TRP A 109 6.29 0.53 -4.73
C TRP A 109 5.99 -0.01 -6.12
N TRP A 110 5.80 0.89 -7.09
CA TRP A 110 5.49 0.58 -8.49
C TRP A 110 6.16 1.58 -9.42
N ASP A 111 6.73 1.06 -10.51
CA ASP A 111 7.39 1.86 -11.55
C ASP A 111 8.51 2.77 -11.01
N GLY A 112 9.22 2.30 -9.97
CA GLY A 112 10.32 3.05 -9.34
C GLY A 112 9.90 4.05 -8.25
N THR A 113 8.60 4.27 -8.01
CA THR A 113 8.12 5.27 -7.05
C THR A 113 7.12 4.70 -6.02
N TYR A 114 6.96 5.39 -4.89
CA TYR A 114 5.92 5.09 -3.90
C TYR A 114 4.60 5.76 -4.27
N HIS A 115 3.51 4.98 -4.24
CA HIS A 115 2.16 5.46 -4.51
C HIS A 115 1.30 5.36 -3.25
N TRP A 116 0.48 6.38 -3.04
CA TRP A 116 -0.42 6.52 -1.90
C TRP A 116 -1.83 6.02 -2.23
N PRO A 117 -2.67 5.76 -1.21
CA PRO A 117 -4.09 5.53 -1.42
C PRO A 117 -4.74 6.79 -1.98
N GLN A 118 -5.63 6.60 -2.96
CA GLN A 118 -6.50 7.67 -3.47
C GLN A 118 -7.72 7.86 -2.57
#